data_AF-A0ABD3WTD6-F1
#
_entry.id   AF-A0ABD3WTD6-F1
#
_cell.length_a   1.000
_cell.length_b   1.000
_cell.length_c   1.000
_cell.angle_alpha   90.00
_cell.angle_beta   90.00
_cell.angle_gamma   90.00
#
_symmetry.space_group_name_H-M   'P 1'
#
loop_
_entity.id
_entity.type
_entity.pdbx_description
1 polymer ?
#
loop_
_entity_poly.entity_id
_entity_poly.type
_entity_poly.pdbx_seq_one_letter_code
_entity_poly.pdbx_strand_id
1 'polypeptide(L)'
;MKTLQLLNTVLNPSKVPKNANSLDDHGENELKELINIYGGESGVIDGERAQSDFYQVKVVIKSLNCTLTEACTTLLQEYRDIFPDFAVLAAIVLVSPVTSVACEKGFSVQNKIKTKGRSRLKHETLTKLMRVKEEGPGVEEYDPKPSIRKFCEMRHR
;
A
#
# COMPACT_ATOMS: atom_id res chain seq x y z
N MET A 1 0.34 5.08 -12.39
CA MET A 1 0.96 4.28 -11.30
C MET A 1 1.11 2.85 -11.81
N LYS A 2 2.27 2.51 -12.39
CA LYS A 2 2.48 1.29 -13.20
C LYS A 2 2.16 0.01 -12.42
N THR A 3 2.61 -0.09 -11.18
CA THR A 3 2.43 -1.28 -10.32
C THR A 3 0.96 -1.61 -10.04
N LEU A 4 0.09 -0.61 -9.81
CA LEU A 4 -1.34 -0.86 -9.64
C LEU A 4 -2.01 -1.38 -10.91
N GLN A 5 -1.52 -0.97 -12.08
CA GLN A 5 -2.04 -1.48 -13.34
C GLN A 5 -1.70 -2.96 -13.50
N LEU A 6 -0.47 -3.36 -13.15
CA LEU A 6 -0.05 -4.77 -13.14
C LEU A 6 -0.91 -5.60 -12.17
N LEU A 7 -1.06 -5.14 -10.92
CA LEU A 7 -1.89 -5.79 -9.91
C LEU A 7 -3.35 -5.91 -10.36
N ASN A 8 -3.90 -4.86 -10.97
CA ASN A 8 -5.26 -4.87 -11.50
C ASN A 8 -5.41 -5.81 -12.70
N THR A 9 -4.38 -6.05 -13.51
CA THR A 9 -4.45 -7.07 -14.57
C THR A 9 -4.43 -8.47 -13.98
N VAL A 10 -3.56 -8.73 -13.01
CA VAL A 10 -3.36 -10.07 -12.42
C VAL A 10 -4.51 -10.49 -11.50
N LEU A 11 -5.05 -9.56 -10.70
CA LEU A 11 -5.97 -9.88 -9.59
C LEU A 11 -7.45 -9.55 -9.85
N ASN A 12 -7.79 -8.82 -10.92
CA ASN A 12 -9.17 -8.35 -11.12
C ASN A 12 -10.02 -9.37 -11.89
N PRO A 13 -11.10 -9.91 -11.30
CA PRO A 13 -12.00 -10.84 -11.99
C PRO A 13 -12.57 -10.30 -13.31
N SER A 14 -12.79 -8.98 -13.40
CA SER A 14 -13.35 -8.34 -14.60
C SER A 14 -12.37 -8.28 -15.78
N LYS A 15 -11.07 -8.47 -15.54
CA LYS A 15 -10.03 -8.46 -16.57
C LYS A 15 -9.71 -9.86 -17.10
N VAL A 16 -10.04 -10.90 -16.34
CA VAL A 16 -9.78 -12.28 -16.72
C VAL A 16 -10.63 -12.66 -17.97
N PRO A 17 -10.01 -13.19 -19.03
CA PRO A 17 -10.73 -13.61 -20.23
C PRO A 17 -11.78 -14.69 -19.95
N LYS A 18 -12.94 -14.55 -20.59
CA LYS A 18 -14.02 -15.56 -20.50
C LYS A 18 -13.65 -16.86 -21.23
N ASN A 19 -12.83 -16.77 -22.27
CA ASN A 19 -12.43 -17.91 -23.10
C ASN A 19 -11.31 -18.71 -22.42
N ALA A 20 -11.39 -20.04 -22.44
CA ALA A 20 -10.41 -20.93 -21.80
C ALA A 20 -9.03 -20.85 -22.46
N ASN A 21 -8.98 -20.78 -23.79
CA ASN A 21 -7.72 -20.78 -24.55
C ASN A 21 -6.84 -19.54 -24.33
N SER A 22 -7.41 -18.44 -23.85
CA SER A 22 -6.67 -17.20 -23.55
C SER A 22 -6.35 -17.05 -22.07
N LEU A 23 -6.71 -18.05 -21.24
CA LEU A 23 -6.47 -17.99 -19.81
C LEU A 23 -4.99 -18.14 -19.49
N ASP A 24 -4.27 -18.96 -20.25
CA ASP A 24 -2.86 -19.28 -20.02
C ASP A 24 -1.98 -18.03 -20.18
N ASP A 25 -2.15 -17.31 -21.29
CA ASP A 25 -1.32 -16.15 -21.65
C ASP A 25 -1.67 -14.86 -20.87
N HIS A 26 -2.91 -14.74 -20.38
CA HIS A 26 -3.37 -13.50 -19.77
C HIS A 26 -2.68 -13.24 -18.42
N GLY A 27 -2.02 -12.07 -18.31
CA GLY A 27 -1.41 -11.59 -17.07
C GLY A 27 -0.04 -12.19 -16.75
N GLU A 28 0.52 -13.05 -17.61
CA GLU A 28 1.80 -13.73 -17.33
C GLU A 28 2.98 -12.76 -17.32
N ASN A 29 3.02 -11.84 -18.29
CA ASN A 29 4.06 -10.81 -18.34
C ASN A 29 3.93 -9.84 -17.15
N GLU A 30 2.71 -9.49 -16.79
CA GLU A 30 2.42 -8.63 -15.63
C GLU A 30 2.82 -9.31 -14.32
N LEU A 31 2.59 -10.62 -14.18
CA LEU A 31 3.06 -11.39 -13.04
C LEU A 31 4.59 -11.43 -12.98
N LYS A 32 5.28 -11.67 -14.10
CA LYS A 32 6.76 -11.64 -14.14
C LYS A 32 7.29 -10.28 -13.70
N GLU A 33 6.64 -9.19 -14.10
CA GLU A 33 7.01 -7.85 -13.64
C GLU A 33 6.74 -7.66 -12.15
N LEU A 34 5.61 -8.16 -11.62
CA LEU A 34 5.32 -8.12 -10.18
C LEU A 34 6.33 -8.94 -9.36
N ILE A 35 6.79 -10.09 -9.87
CA ILE A 35 7.84 -10.90 -9.25
C ILE A 35 9.16 -10.14 -9.24
N ASN A 36 9.51 -9.44 -10.32
CA ASN A 36 10.70 -8.60 -10.32
C ASN A 36 10.62 -7.45 -9.31
N ILE A 37 9.43 -6.89 -9.07
CA ILE A 37 9.21 -5.80 -8.11
C ILE A 37 9.21 -6.31 -6.66
N TYR A 38 8.55 -7.44 -6.38
CA TYR A 38 8.24 -7.89 -5.04
C TYR A 38 8.97 -9.18 -4.61
N GLY A 39 9.67 -9.86 -5.51
CA GLY A 39 10.26 -11.19 -5.30
C GLY A 39 11.79 -11.27 -5.41
N GLY A 40 12.52 -10.17 -5.23
CA GLY A 40 13.99 -10.17 -5.17
C GLY A 40 14.56 -10.86 -3.92
N GLU A 41 15.87 -10.78 -3.67
CA GLU A 41 16.56 -11.46 -2.54
C GLU A 41 16.00 -11.14 -1.13
N SER A 42 15.30 -10.00 -0.98
CA SER A 42 14.56 -9.63 0.23
C SER A 42 13.09 -9.32 -0.08
N GLY A 43 12.55 -10.01 -1.10
CA GLY A 43 11.18 -9.88 -1.57
C GLY A 43 10.16 -10.31 -0.53
N VAL A 44 8.95 -9.80 -0.68
CA VAL A 44 7.78 -10.16 0.14
C VAL A 44 6.98 -11.32 -0.47
N ILE A 45 7.32 -11.73 -1.69
CA ILE A 45 6.75 -12.90 -2.36
C ILE A 45 7.87 -13.82 -2.88
N ASP A 46 7.52 -15.09 -3.06
CA ASP A 46 8.33 -16.11 -3.70
C ASP A 46 7.97 -16.19 -5.19
N GLY A 47 8.91 -15.84 -6.06
CA GLY A 47 8.68 -15.78 -7.50
C GLY A 47 8.45 -17.13 -8.17
N GLU A 48 9.04 -18.21 -7.65
CA GLU A 48 8.88 -19.55 -8.21
C GLU A 48 7.51 -20.12 -7.84
N ARG A 49 7.13 -20.00 -6.56
CA ARG A 49 5.80 -20.41 -6.09
C ARG A 49 4.69 -19.59 -6.76
N ALA A 50 4.85 -18.28 -6.86
CA ALA A 50 3.88 -17.42 -7.52
C ALA A 50 3.67 -17.78 -9.00
N GLN A 51 4.73 -18.18 -9.73
CA GLN A 51 4.60 -18.66 -11.10
C GLN A 51 3.88 -20.00 -11.18
N SER A 52 4.24 -20.94 -10.30
CA SER A 52 3.61 -22.26 -10.23
C SER A 52 2.10 -22.19 -9.94
N ASP A 53 1.70 -21.31 -9.03
CA ASP A 53 0.32 -21.19 -8.54
C ASP A 53 -0.58 -20.33 -9.44
N PHE A 54 0.00 -19.64 -10.43
CA PHE A 54 -0.70 -18.58 -11.15
C PHE A 54 -1.95 -19.07 -11.89
N TYR A 55 -1.89 -20.26 -12.49
CA TYR A 55 -3.03 -20.82 -13.21
C TYR A 55 -4.21 -21.09 -12.27
N GLN A 56 -3.95 -21.72 -11.13
CA GLN A 56 -4.96 -22.08 -10.12
C GLN A 56 -5.60 -20.83 -9.56
N VAL A 57 -4.80 -19.79 -9.28
CA VAL A 57 -5.30 -18.49 -8.83
C VAL A 57 -6.20 -17.84 -9.88
N LYS A 58 -5.83 -17.87 -11.17
CA LYS A 58 -6.68 -17.35 -12.25
C LYS A 58 -8.03 -18.06 -12.31
N VAL A 59 -8.06 -19.37 -12.11
CA VAL A 59 -9.31 -20.15 -12.06
C VAL A 59 -10.19 -19.69 -10.89
N VAL A 60 -9.61 -19.52 -9.70
CA VAL A 60 -10.32 -19.00 -8.53
C VAL A 60 -10.85 -17.60 -8.80
N ILE A 61 -10.01 -16.66 -9.23
CA ILE A 61 -10.39 -15.26 -9.51
C ILE A 61 -11.52 -15.19 -10.55
N LYS A 62 -11.45 -16.00 -11.62
CA LYS A 62 -12.49 -16.08 -12.65
C LYS A 62 -13.83 -16.53 -12.07
N SER A 63 -13.82 -17.41 -11.07
CA SER A 63 -15.03 -17.94 -10.44
C SER A 63 -15.71 -16.95 -9.49
N LEU A 64 -14.96 -16.00 -8.92
CA LEU A 64 -15.45 -15.12 -7.85
C LEU A 64 -16.47 -14.07 -8.32
N ASN A 65 -16.62 -13.81 -9.63
CA ASN A 65 -17.57 -12.86 -10.24
C ASN A 65 -17.90 -11.61 -9.39
N CYS A 66 -16.86 -10.96 -8.86
CA CYS A 66 -16.95 -9.86 -7.90
C CYS A 66 -15.99 -8.72 -8.28
N THR A 67 -15.96 -7.67 -7.46
CA THR A 67 -15.04 -6.54 -7.62
C THR A 67 -13.60 -6.92 -7.27
N LEU A 68 -12.63 -6.11 -7.71
CA LEU A 68 -11.22 -6.29 -7.34
C LEU A 68 -11.02 -6.29 -5.81
N THR A 69 -11.70 -5.40 -5.10
CA THR A 69 -11.59 -5.31 -3.63
C THR A 69 -12.11 -6.57 -2.95
N GLU A 70 -13.26 -7.10 -3.39
CA GLU A 70 -13.82 -8.35 -2.88
C GLU A 70 -12.89 -9.53 -3.21
N ALA A 71 -12.41 -9.65 -4.45
CA ALA A 71 -11.47 -10.69 -4.84
C ALA A 71 -10.18 -10.66 -4.01
N CYS A 72 -9.59 -9.49 -3.81
CA CYS A 72 -8.41 -9.33 -2.96
C CYS A 72 -8.71 -9.69 -1.48
N THR A 73 -9.89 -9.34 -0.99
CA THR A 73 -10.31 -9.68 0.38
C THR A 73 -10.44 -11.20 0.54
N THR A 74 -11.10 -11.87 -0.42
CA THR A 74 -11.24 -13.32 -0.45
C THR A 74 -9.88 -14.01 -0.54
N LEU A 75 -8.98 -13.56 -1.43
CA LEU A 75 -7.63 -14.12 -1.53
C LEU A 75 -6.86 -14.00 -0.20
N LEU A 76 -6.98 -12.86 0.47
CA LEU A 76 -6.28 -12.60 1.73
C LEU A 76 -6.87 -13.35 2.93
N GLN A 77 -8.18 -13.58 2.96
CA GLN A 77 -8.87 -14.18 4.10
C GLN A 77 -9.05 -15.69 3.97
N GLU A 78 -9.36 -16.18 2.77
CA GLU A 78 -9.78 -17.57 2.54
C GLU A 78 -8.69 -18.41 1.85
N TYR A 79 -7.85 -17.79 1.01
CA TYR A 79 -6.85 -18.50 0.21
C TYR A 79 -5.41 -18.23 0.65
N ARG A 80 -5.19 -17.54 1.78
CA ARG A 80 -3.85 -17.15 2.21
C ARG A 80 -2.89 -18.33 2.42
N ASP A 81 -3.40 -19.43 2.97
CA ASP A 81 -2.57 -20.61 3.24
C ASP A 81 -2.33 -21.45 1.97
N ILE A 82 -3.15 -21.25 0.94
CA ILE A 82 -3.08 -21.96 -0.35
C ILE A 82 -2.22 -21.19 -1.35
N PHE A 83 -2.41 -19.87 -1.43
CA PHE A 83 -1.75 -18.96 -2.37
C PHE A 83 -1.14 -17.76 -1.62
N PRO A 84 -0.12 -17.98 -0.77
CA PRO A 84 0.42 -16.95 0.13
C PRO A 84 0.97 -15.72 -0.61
N ASP A 85 1.60 -15.92 -1.78
CA ASP A 85 2.16 -14.82 -2.57
C ASP A 85 1.06 -13.92 -3.15
N PHE A 86 -0.03 -14.53 -3.61
CA PHE A 86 -1.18 -13.79 -4.12
C PHE A 86 -1.98 -13.11 -3.01
N ALA A 87 -2.00 -13.68 -1.80
CA ALA A 87 -2.54 -13.00 -0.63
C ALA A 87 -1.72 -11.77 -0.25
N VAL A 88 -0.39 -11.81 -0.36
CA VAL A 88 0.48 -10.64 -0.18
C VAL A 88 0.21 -9.59 -1.26
N LEU A 89 0.14 -9.98 -2.53
CA LEU A 89 -0.21 -9.06 -3.62
C LEU A 89 -1.61 -8.43 -3.43
N ALA A 90 -2.58 -9.21 -2.96
CA ALA A 90 -3.91 -8.73 -2.62
C ALA A 90 -3.88 -7.72 -1.46
N ALA A 91 -3.10 -7.99 -0.40
CA ALA A 91 -2.90 -7.05 0.69
C ALA A 91 -2.30 -5.72 0.19
N ILE A 92 -1.33 -5.78 -0.72
CA ILE A 92 -0.75 -4.58 -1.36
C ILE A 92 -1.82 -3.76 -2.08
N VAL A 93 -2.73 -4.39 -2.82
CA VAL A 93 -3.86 -3.69 -3.47
C VAL A 93 -4.74 -3.02 -2.43
N LEU A 94 -5.11 -3.72 -1.36
CA LEU A 94 -6.05 -3.21 -0.35
C LEU A 94 -5.49 -2.03 0.46
N VAL A 95 -4.17 -1.98 0.68
CA VAL A 95 -3.52 -0.85 1.38
C VAL A 95 -3.05 0.26 0.44
N SER A 96 -3.09 0.03 -0.87
CA SER A 96 -2.66 1.03 -1.84
C SER A 96 -3.68 2.16 -1.95
N PRO A 97 -3.27 3.42 -1.77
CA PRO A 97 -4.17 4.55 -1.94
C PRO A 97 -4.56 4.68 -3.43
N VAL A 98 -5.83 4.46 -3.74
CA VAL A 98 -6.36 4.61 -5.10
C VAL A 98 -6.55 6.10 -5.47
N THR A 99 -6.60 6.98 -4.48
CA THR A 99 -6.86 8.42 -4.68
C THR A 99 -5.73 9.29 -4.12
N SER A 100 -5.57 10.47 -4.72
CA SER A 100 -4.64 11.51 -4.24
C SER A 100 -5.11 12.23 -2.99
N VAL A 101 -6.31 11.94 -2.48
CA VAL A 101 -6.92 12.66 -1.35
C VAL A 101 -6.04 12.65 -0.10
N ALA A 102 -5.39 11.51 0.19
CA ALA A 102 -4.43 11.42 1.29
C ALA A 102 -3.23 12.36 1.09
N CYS A 103 -2.70 12.44 -0.14
CA CYS A 103 -1.62 13.36 -0.49
C CYS A 103 -2.07 14.82 -0.39
N GLU A 104 -3.28 15.14 -0.85
CA GLU A 104 -3.88 16.48 -0.76
C GLU A 104 -4.06 16.94 0.68
N LYS A 105 -4.47 16.02 1.57
CA LYS A 105 -4.52 16.28 3.02
C LYS A 105 -3.13 16.63 3.56
N GLY A 106 -2.11 15.87 3.20
CA GLY A 106 -0.71 16.14 3.58
C GLY A 106 -0.23 17.51 3.08
N PHE A 107 -0.53 17.87 1.84
CA PHE A 107 -0.21 19.21 1.31
C PHE A 107 -0.95 20.33 2.05
N SER A 108 -2.22 20.12 2.40
CA SER A 108 -2.99 21.08 3.20
C SER A 108 -2.35 21.29 4.58
N VAL A 109 -1.93 20.21 5.25
CA VAL A 109 -1.22 20.28 6.53
C VAL A 109 0.11 21.01 6.37
N GLN A 110 0.87 20.69 5.32
CA GLN A 110 2.13 21.34 5.02
C GLN A 110 1.95 22.85 4.83
N ASN A 111 0.94 23.28 4.08
CA ASN A 111 0.62 24.68 3.82
C ASN A 111 0.22 25.44 5.09
N LYS A 112 -0.47 24.77 6.02
CA LYS A 112 -0.79 25.35 7.35
C LYS A 112 0.45 25.55 8.22
N ILE A 113 1.47 24.69 8.08
CA ILE A 113 2.73 24.79 8.84
C ILE A 113 3.69 25.80 8.20
N LYS A 114 3.81 25.79 6.87
CA LYS A 114 4.65 26.70 6.08
C LYS A 114 3.90 28.01 5.80
N THR A 115 3.89 28.89 6.79
CA THR A 115 3.43 30.28 6.61
C THR A 115 4.55 31.15 6.01
N LYS A 116 4.23 32.39 5.63
CA LYS A 116 5.22 33.35 5.10
C LYS A 116 6.45 33.52 6.01
N GLY A 117 6.25 33.50 7.33
CA GLY A 117 7.32 33.59 8.33
C GLY A 117 8.03 32.26 8.65
N ARG A 118 7.51 31.13 8.16
CA ARG A 118 8.01 29.76 8.42
C ARG A 118 8.34 29.01 7.12
N SER A 119 8.56 29.71 6.02
CA SER A 119 8.79 29.13 4.70
C SER A 119 10.09 28.33 4.60
N ARG A 120 11.10 28.67 5.43
CA ARG A 120 12.46 28.10 5.42
C ARG A 120 12.67 26.94 6.42
N LEU A 121 11.60 26.27 6.86
CA LEU A 121 11.73 25.10 7.72
C LEU A 121 12.53 24.00 7.02
N LYS A 122 13.50 23.42 7.74
CA LYS A 122 14.24 22.23 7.27
C LYS A 122 13.26 21.07 7.08
N HIS A 123 13.55 20.21 6.11
CA HIS A 123 12.73 19.03 5.80
C HIS A 123 12.42 18.20 7.05
N GLU A 124 13.44 17.86 7.85
CA GLU A 124 13.28 17.08 9.07
C GLU A 124 12.30 17.72 10.08
N THR A 125 12.42 19.03 10.30
CA THR A 125 11.53 19.75 11.21
C THR A 125 10.11 19.78 10.67
N LEU A 126 9.94 20.00 9.36
CA LEU A 126 8.64 19.99 8.71
C LEU A 126 7.96 18.63 8.84
N THR A 127 8.67 17.54 8.54
CA THR A 127 8.15 16.17 8.67
C THR A 127 7.69 15.88 10.08
N LYS A 128 8.49 16.24 11.11
CA LYS A 128 8.09 16.06 12.51
C LYS A 128 6.82 16.85 12.85
N LEU A 129 6.71 18.10 12.39
CA LEU A 129 5.52 18.92 12.63
C LEU A 129 4.27 18.40 11.92
N MET A 130 4.42 17.94 10.67
CA MET A 130 3.33 17.30 9.93
C MET A 130 2.84 16.05 10.66
N ARG A 131 3.77 15.20 11.11
CA ARG A 131 3.45 14.00 11.88
C ARG A 131 2.69 14.30 13.17
N VAL A 132 3.18 15.25 13.97
CA VAL A 132 2.47 15.70 15.18
C VAL A 132 1.07 16.23 14.84
N LYS A 133 0.91 16.92 13.72
CA LYS A 133 -0.38 17.48 13.32
C LYS A 133 -1.38 16.44 12.80
N GLU A 134 -0.89 15.36 12.19
CA GLU A 134 -1.72 14.31 11.59
C GLU A 134 -2.01 13.14 12.55
N GLU A 135 -1.03 12.74 13.36
CA GLU A 135 -1.08 11.56 14.23
C GLU A 135 -1.12 11.92 15.72
N GLY A 136 -0.83 13.18 16.09
CA GLY A 136 -0.79 13.61 17.48
C GLY A 136 -2.18 13.87 18.08
N PRO A 137 -2.29 13.91 19.42
CA PRO A 137 -3.54 14.20 20.11
C PRO A 137 -4.03 15.61 19.77
N GLY A 138 -5.34 15.85 19.98
CA GLY A 138 -5.90 17.20 19.92
C GLY A 138 -5.18 18.12 20.90
N VAL A 139 -5.17 19.43 20.62
CA VAL A 139 -4.51 20.42 21.50
C VAL A 139 -5.08 20.36 22.92
N GLU A 140 -6.38 20.11 23.05
CA GLU A 140 -7.08 19.99 24.33
C GLU A 140 -6.73 18.70 25.10
N GLU A 141 -6.27 17.65 24.40
CA GLU A 141 -5.92 16.34 24.97
C GLU A 141 -4.43 16.21 25.25
N TYR A 142 -3.63 17.17 24.79
CA TYR A 142 -2.19 17.12 24.89
C TYR A 142 -1.72 17.56 26.29
N ASP A 143 -1.10 16.66 27.05
CA ASP A 143 -0.37 17.01 28.28
C ASP A 143 1.02 17.57 27.94
N PRO A 144 1.29 18.88 28.18
CA PRO A 144 2.57 19.48 27.86
C PRO A 144 3.67 19.12 28.88
N LYS A 145 3.34 18.58 30.06
CA LYS A 145 4.30 18.35 31.16
C LYS A 145 5.52 17.51 30.76
N PRO A 146 5.38 16.38 30.03
CA PRO A 146 6.53 15.57 29.62
C PRO A 146 7.48 16.35 28.71
N SER A 147 6.94 17.13 27.78
CA SER A 147 7.71 17.93 26.82
C SER A 147 8.42 19.10 27.48
N ILE A 148 7.77 19.77 28.44
CA ILE A 148 8.39 20.84 29.23
C ILE A 148 9.57 20.27 30.02
N ARG A 149 9.39 19.15 30.73
CA ARG A 149 10.47 18.49 31.48
C ARG A 149 11.66 18.17 30.57
N LYS A 150 11.39 17.55 29.41
CA LYS A 150 12.43 17.22 28.44
C LYS A 150 13.17 18.47 27.92
N PHE A 151 12.44 19.55 27.65
CA PHE A 151 13.04 20.81 27.21
C PHE A 151 13.93 21.43 28.28
N CYS A 152 13.50 21.44 29.54
CA CYS A 152 14.31 21.91 30.66
C CYS A 152 15.60 21.09 30.82
N GLU A 153 15.54 19.76 30.69
CA GLU A 153 16.72 18.88 30.71
C GLU A 153 17.72 19.22 29.58
N MET A 154 17.23 19.63 28.41
CA MET A 154 18.09 20.01 27.28
C MET A 154 18.86 21.32 27.54
N ARG A 155 18.38 22.21 28.41
CA ARG A 155 19.04 23.50 28.72
C ARG A 155 20.27 23.36 29.62
N HIS A 156 20.57 22.15 30.10
CA HIS A 156 21.75 21.86 30.92
C HIS A 156 22.92 21.24 30.14
N ARG A 157 22.90 21.32 28.80
CA ARG A 157 24.04 21.02 27.92
C ARG A 157 24.40 22.27 27.12
#